data_AF-A0A7V9M9E2-F1
#
_entry.id   AF-A0A7V9M9E2-F1
#
_cell.length_a   1.000
_cell.length_b   1.000
_cell.length_c   1.000
_cell.angle_alpha   90.00
_cell.angle_beta   90.00
_cell.angle_gamma   90.00
#
_symmetry.space_group_name_H-M   'P 1'
#
loop_
_entity.id
_entity.type
_entity.pdbx_description
1 polymer ?
#
loop_
_entity_poly.entity_id
_entity_poly.type
_entity_poly.pdbx_seq_one_letter_code
_entity_poly.pdbx_strand_id
1 'polypeptide(L)' 'TELDVRDRTGGGDHFQVAVTSPRFAGLPLVEQHQLVYAALAGPLADGTIHELRISTKGP' A
#
# COMPACT_ATOMS: atom_id res chain seq x y z
N THR A 1 -4.20 -5.65 12.21
CA THR A 1 -3.88 -4.88 11.00
C THR A 1 -5.15 -4.77 10.20
N GLU A 2 -5.55 -3.56 9.84
CA GLU A 2 -6.74 -3.27 9.04
C GLU A 2 -6.32 -2.79 7.66
N LEU A 3 -7.09 -3.17 6.64
CA LEU A 3 -6.81 -2.90 5.24
C LEU A 3 -8.08 -2.39 4.55
N ASP A 4 -7.97 -1.28 3.85
CA ASP A 4 -8.99 -0.78 2.90
C ASP A 4 -8.34 -0.69 1.52
N VAL A 5 -8.98 -1.28 0.51
CA VAL A 5 -8.47 -1.31 -0.87
C VAL A 5 -9.57 -0.83 -1.80
N ARG A 6 -9.25 0.14 -2.65
CA ARG A 6 -10.16 0.68 -3.67
C ARG A 6 -9.49 0.65 -5.03
N ASP A 7 -10.18 0.05 -6.00
CA ASP A 7 -9.88 0.27 -7.41
C ASP A 7 -10.42 1.65 -7.81
N ARG A 8 -9.52 2.49 -8.32
CA ARG A 8 -9.82 3.89 -8.64
C ARG A 8 -10.37 4.08 -10.05
N THR A 9 -10.12 3.14 -10.95
CA THR A 9 -10.53 3.22 -12.36
C THR A 9 -11.57 2.17 -12.72
N GLY A 10 -11.73 1.14 -11.89
CA GLY A 10 -12.54 -0.05 -12.20
C GLY A 10 -11.83 -1.01 -13.17
N GLY A 11 -10.57 -0.72 -13.52
CA GLY A 11 -9.76 -1.48 -14.49
C GLY A 11 -8.93 -2.60 -13.85
N GLY A 12 -8.89 -2.68 -12.52
CA GLY A 12 -8.15 -3.72 -11.80
C GLY A 12 -6.64 -3.51 -11.72
N ASP A 13 -6.13 -2.31 -12.04
CA ASP A 13 -4.69 -2.01 -12.09
C ASP A 13 -4.29 -0.70 -11.39
N HIS A 14 -5.24 0.17 -11.04
CA HIS A 14 -5.01 1.42 -10.30
C HIS A 14 -5.61 1.36 -8.91
N PHE A 15 -4.78 1.16 -7.89
CA PHE A 15 -5.25 0.93 -6.53
C PHE A 15 -4.94 2.08 -5.57
N GLN A 16 -5.85 2.29 -4.63
CA GLN A 16 -5.57 2.98 -3.36
C GLN A 16 -5.68 2.00 -2.22
N VAL A 17 -4.66 1.96 -1.37
CA VAL A 17 -4.57 1.09 -0.21
C VAL A 17 -4.37 1.93 1.03
N ALA A 18 -5.23 1.76 2.03
CA ALA A 18 -5.02 2.27 3.37
C ALA A 18 -4.70 1.12 4.32
N VAL A 19 -3.60 1.24 5.07
CA VAL A 19 -3.11 0.22 6.00
C VAL A 19 -3.00 0.81 7.40
N THR A 20 -3.72 0.22 8.35
CA THR A 20 -3.55 0.50 9.78
C THR A 20 -2.84 -0.67 10.42
N SER A 21 -1.66 -0.44 11.00
CA SER A 21 -0.85 -1.54 11.54
C SER A 21 0.02 -1.12 12.73
N PRO A 22 0.08 -1.92 13.80
CA PRO A 22 1.02 -1.68 14.91
C PRO A 22 2.48 -1.79 14.47
N ARG A 23 2.78 -2.45 13.33
CA ARG A 23 4.13 -2.51 12.75
C ARG A 23 4.68 -1.15 12.32
N PHE A 24 3.84 -0.14 12.21
CA PHE A 24 4.25 1.22 11.85
C PHE A 24 4.66 2.06 13.06
N ALA A 25 4.49 1.55 14.28
CA ALA A 25 4.84 2.27 15.50
C ALA A 25 6.34 2.66 15.49
N GLY A 26 6.61 3.95 15.66
CA GLY A 26 7.98 4.49 15.69
C GLY A 26 8.67 4.62 14.33
N LEU A 27 8.04 4.19 13.23
CA LEU A 27 8.61 4.32 11.89
C LEU A 27 8.24 5.66 11.24
N PRO A 28 9.15 6.34 10.53
CA PRO A 28 8.81 7.48 9.70
C PRO A 28 7.91 7.06 8.54
N LEU A 29 7.11 8.00 8.03
CA LEU A 29 6.13 7.74 6.96
C LEU A 29 6.76 7.05 5.73
N VAL A 30 7.99 7.42 5.36
CA VAL A 30 8.71 6.83 4.23
C VAL A 30 8.99 5.35 4.45
N GLU A 31 9.38 4.94 5.65
CA GLU A 31 9.67 3.53 5.98
C GLU A 31 8.37 2.72 6.04
N GLN A 32 7.29 3.30 6.56
CA GLN A 32 5.97 2.67 6.51
C GLN A 32 5.54 2.39 5.07
N HIS A 33 5.71 3.37 4.18
CA HIS A 33 5.41 3.21 2.75
C HIS A 33 6.32 2.17 2.09
N GLN A 34 7.62 2.15 2.42
CA GLN A 34 8.55 1.15 1.90
C GLN A 34 8.15 -0.27 2.29
N LEU A 35 7.64 -0.49 3.51
CA LEU A 35 7.13 -1.80 3.92
C LEU A 35 5.93 -2.24 3.08
N VAL A 36 5.02 -1.32 2.75
CA VAL A 36 3.87 -1.61 1.89
C VAL A 36 4.31 -1.87 0.45
N TYR A 37 5.22 -1.06 -0.09
CA TYR A 37 5.78 -1.28 -1.42
C TYR A 37 6.53 -2.62 -1.52
N ALA A 38 7.32 -2.98 -0.51
CA ALA A 38 8.03 -4.26 -0.47
C ALA A 38 7.07 -5.45 -0.52
N ALA A 39 5.93 -5.37 0.19
CA ALA A 39 4.90 -6.41 0.15
C ALA A 39 4.21 -6.54 -1.23
N LEU A 40 4.21 -5.48 -2.03
CA LEU A 40 3.57 -5.43 -3.35
C LEU A 40 4.58 -5.40 -4.51
N ALA A 41 5.87 -5.66 -4.24
CA ALA A 41 6.93 -5.53 -5.21
C ALA A 41 6.75 -6.44 -6.44
N GLY A 42 6.23 -7.66 -6.25
CA GLY A 42 5.96 -8.58 -7.36
C GLY A 42 4.93 -8.05 -8.36
N PRO A 43 3.68 -7.79 -7.93
CA PRO A 43 2.63 -7.23 -8.79
C PRO A 43 2.97 -5.85 -9.41
N LEU A 44 3.82 -5.06 -8.74
CA LEU A 44 4.33 -3.81 -9.30
C LEU A 44 5.39 -4.06 -10.38
N ALA A 45 6.25 -5.06 -10.19
CA ALA A 45 7.32 -5.38 -11.13
C ALA A 45 6.80 -6.05 -12.41
N ASP A 46 5.76 -6.88 -12.31
CA ASP A 46 5.15 -7.55 -13.47
C ASP A 46 4.08 -6.71 -14.18
N GLY A 47 3.74 -5.54 -13.63
CA GLY A 47 2.79 -4.59 -14.22
C GLY A 47 1.31 -4.89 -13.91
N THR A 48 1.02 -5.89 -13.09
CA THR A 48 -0.34 -6.17 -12.60
C THR A 48 -0.93 -4.97 -11.84
N ILE A 49 -0.09 -4.24 -11.10
CA ILE A 49 -0.43 -2.95 -10.50
C ILE A 49 0.28 -1.85 -11.29
N HIS A 50 -0.49 -1.02 -11.97
CA HIS A 50 0.02 0.10 -12.76
C HIS A 50 0.25 1.35 -11.91
N GLU A 51 -0.68 1.67 -11.01
CA GLU A 51 -0.56 2.79 -10.07
C GLU A 51 -0.96 2.32 -8.67
N LEU A 52 -0.18 2.70 -7.65
CA LEU A 52 -0.48 2.44 -6.25
C LEU A 52 -0.42 3.72 -5.42
N ARG A 53 -1.54 4.07 -4.79
CA ARG A 53 -1.61 5.11 -3.75
C ARG A 53 -1.67 4.46 -2.37
N ILE A 54 -0.82 4.92 -1.46
CA ILE A 54 -0.70 4.34 -0.12
C ILE A 54 -1.02 5.39 0.93
N SER A 55 -1.78 4.99 1.94
CA SER A 55 -1.89 5.69 3.21
C SER A 55 -1.59 4.71 4.34
N THR A 56 -0.66 5.07 5.22
CA THR A 56 -0.34 4.26 6.40
C THR A 56 -0.70 4.98 7.68
N LYS A 57 -1.18 4.23 8.67
CA LYS A 57 -1.48 4.74 9.99
C LYS A 57 -0.96 3.79 11.07
N GLY A 58 -0.08 4.30 11.92
CA GLY A 58 0.30 3.66 13.17
C GLY A 58 -0.82 3.76 14.23
N PRO A 59 -0.70 3.05 15.35
CA PRO A 59 -1.61 3.22 16.49
C PRO A 59 -1.59 4.66 17.02
#